data_AF-A0A6I1Z1N7-F1
#
_entry.id   AF-A0A6I1Z1N7-F1
#
_cell.length_a   1.000
_cell.length_b   1.000
_cell.length_c   1.000
_cell.angle_alpha   90.00
_cell.angle_beta   90.00
_cell.angle_gamma   90.00
#
_symmetry.space_group_name_H-M   'P 1'
#
loop_
_entity.id
_entity.type
_entity.pdbx_description
1 polymer ?
#
loop_
_entity_poly.entity_id
_entity_poly.type
_entity_poly.pdbx_seq_one_letter_code
_entity_poly.pdbx_strand_id
1 'polypeptide(L)' 'MVAPGVAMRGEAWACAFPQPVGPHPVVVLAVNRIAEPLSSVVVALITGTAGPFVTHIPVGPDSEAICKP' A
#
# COMPACT_ATOMS: atom_id res chain seq x y z
N MET A 1 -19.02 3.46 7.55
CA MET A 1 -18.62 4.83 7.15
C MET A 1 -17.21 5.02 7.67
N VAL A 2 -16.20 4.94 6.79
CA VAL A 2 -14.80 5.20 7.17
C VAL A 2 -14.65 6.72 7.24
N ALA A 3 -14.28 7.26 8.40
CA ALA A 3 -13.98 8.68 8.50
C ALA A 3 -12.81 9.01 7.54
N PRO A 4 -12.77 10.18 6.89
CA PRO A 4 -11.60 10.59 6.13
C PRO A 4 -10.43 10.76 7.12
N GLY A 5 -9.64 9.70 7.28
CA GLY A 5 -8.41 9.69 8.03
C GLY A 5 -7.23 10.06 7.13
N VAL A 6 -6.18 10.62 7.72
CA VAL A 6 -4.88 10.72 7.04
C VAL A 6 -4.37 9.30 6.85
N ALA A 7 -4.01 8.93 5.62
CA ALA A 7 -3.50 7.60 5.32
C ALA A 7 -2.14 7.40 5.99
N MET A 8 -2.05 6.45 6.93
CA MET A 8 -0.83 6.22 7.73
C MET A 8 0.00 5.08 7.14
N ARG A 9 1.33 5.20 7.26
CA ARG A 9 2.28 4.18 6.80
C ARG A 9 1.92 2.80 7.34
N GLY A 10 1.86 1.82 6.44
CA GLY A 10 1.52 0.43 6.76
C GLY A 10 0.03 0.12 6.71
N GLU A 11 -0.85 1.12 6.62
CA GLU A 11 -2.28 0.88 6.42
C GLU A 11 -2.57 0.41 4.99
N ALA A 12 -3.59 -0.44 4.87
CA ALA A 12 -4.17 -0.84 3.60
C ALA A 12 -5.36 0.06 3.24
N TRP A 13 -5.35 0.61 2.04
CA TRP A 13 -6.39 1.51 1.52
C TRP A 13 -6.88 1.06 0.15
N ALA A 14 -8.13 1.39 -0.19
CA ALA A 14 -8.62 1.27 -1.57
C ALA A 14 -8.27 2.54 -2.35
N CYS A 15 -7.54 2.40 -3.46
CA CYS A 15 -7.14 3.52 -4.31
C CYS A 15 -7.72 3.35 -5.71
N ALA A 16 -8.25 4.44 -6.28
CA ALA A 16 -8.73 4.47 -7.65
C ALA A 16 -7.60 4.92 -8.58
N PHE A 17 -6.97 3.98 -9.28
CA PHE A 17 -6.00 4.30 -10.31
C PHE A 17 -6.69 4.56 -11.66
N PRO A 18 -6.08 5.38 -12.54
CA PRO A 18 -6.50 5.49 -13.92
C PRO A 18 -6.51 4.12 -14.63
N GLN A 19 -7.30 4.02 -15.70
CA GLN A 19 -7.27 2.84 -16.58
C GLN A 19 -5.87 2.67 -17.21
N PRO A 20 -5.38 1.42 -17.42
CA PRO A 20 -6.11 0.16 -17.28
C PRO A 20 -6.08 -0.46 -15.88
N VAL A 21 -5.42 0.17 -14.90
CA VAL A 21 -5.27 -0.39 -13.56
C VAL A 21 -6.62 -0.40 -12.83
N GLY A 22 -7.30 0.76 -12.74
CA GLY A 22 -8.56 0.83 -12.01
C GLY A 22 -8.42 0.61 -10.49
N PRO A 23 -9.53 0.43 -9.76
CA PRO A 23 -9.51 0.35 -8.29
C PRO A 23 -8.70 -0.83 -7.77
N HIS A 24 -7.72 -0.57 -6.91
CA HIS A 24 -6.86 -1.59 -6.31
C HIS A 24 -6.60 -1.31 -4.82
N PRO A 25 -6.47 -2.35 -3.99
CA PRO A 25 -5.92 -2.20 -2.66
C PRO A 25 -4.46 -1.78 -2.73
N VAL A 26 -4.02 -0.96 -1.79
CA VAL A 26 -2.64 -0.45 -1.71
C VAL A 26 -2.16 -0.42 -0.26
N VAL A 27 -0.85 -0.49 -0.04
CA VAL A 27 -0.21 -0.21 1.25
C VAL A 27 0.44 1.17 1.20
N VAL A 28 0.21 2.00 2.22
CA VAL A 28 0.86 3.31 2.34
C VAL A 28 2.33 3.14 2.71
N LEU A 29 3.23 3.69 1.91
CA LEU A 29 4.68 3.65 2.13
C LEU A 29 5.25 4.96 2.65
N ALA A 30 4.60 6.09 2.32
CA ALA A 30 5.03 7.42 2.74
C ALA A 30 5.14 7.52 4.26
N VAL A 31 6.20 8.18 4.75
CA VAL A 31 6.36 8.45 6.18
C VAL A 31 5.30 9.46 6.62
N ASN A 32 4.62 9.20 7.75
CA ASN A 32 3.47 9.99 8.22
C ASN A 32 3.73 11.50 8.27
N ARG A 33 4.91 11.93 8.76
CA ARG A 33 5.30 13.35 8.81
C ARG A 33 5.40 14.01 7.42
N ILE A 34 5.67 13.23 6.37
CA ILE A 34 5.76 13.69 4.99
C ILE A 34 4.39 13.62 4.32
N ALA A 35 3.56 12.63 4.67
CA ALA A 35 2.20 12.47 4.13
C ALA A 35 1.27 13.62 4.53
N GLU A 36 1.37 14.15 5.75
CA GLU A 36 0.50 15.23 6.25
C GLU A 36 0.60 16.55 5.46
N PRO A 37 1.80 17.10 5.15
CA PRO A 37 1.92 18.33 4.35
C PRO A 37 1.75 18.11 2.84
N LEU A 38 1.80 16.88 2.35
CA LEU A 38 1.62 16.58 0.93
C LEU A 38 0.16 16.24 0.65
N SER A 39 -0.44 16.85 -0.37
CA SER A 39 -1.77 16.44 -0.87
C SER A 39 -1.75 15.09 -1.62
N SER A 40 -0.74 14.25 -1.37
CA SER A 40 -0.52 12.95 -2.01
C SER A 40 0.32 12.02 -1.12
N VAL A 41 0.19 10.71 -1.36
CA VAL A 41 0.94 9.68 -0.65
C VAL A 41 1.59 8.69 -1.61
N VAL A 42 2.75 8.16 -1.24
CA VAL A 42 3.41 7.07 -1.95
C VAL A 42 2.84 5.74 -1.45
N VAL A 43 2.46 4.86 -2.37
CA VAL A 43 1.82 3.58 -2.07
C VAL A 43 2.43 2.45 -2.90
N ALA A 44 2.35 1.23 -2.39
CA ALA A 44 2.56 0.01 -3.16
C ALA A 44 1.21 -0.63 -3.50
N LEU A 45 1.00 -0.99 -4.76
CA LEU A 45 -0.21 -1.68 -5.21
C LEU A 45 -0.20 -3.13 -4.73
N ILE A 46 -1.33 -3.58 -4.17
CA ILE A 46 -1.58 -4.98 -3.87
C ILE A 46 -2.31 -5.59 -5.08
N THR A 47 -1.78 -6.69 -5.59
CA THR A 47 -2.36 -7.44 -6.71
C THR A 47 -2.57 -8.90 -6.33
N GLY A 48 -3.55 -9.55 -6.97
CA GLY A 48 -3.73 -11.00 -6.91
C GLY A 48 -2.82 -11.79 -7.86
N THR A 49 -2.05 -11.09 -8.71
CA THR A 49 -1.12 -11.72 -9.66
C THR A 49 0.25 -11.89 -9.02
N ALA A 50 0.80 -13.10 -9.07
CA ALA A 50 2.19 -13.33 -8.69
C ALA A 50 3.14 -12.56 -9.61
N GLY A 51 4.18 -11.98 -9.02
CA GLY A 51 5.25 -11.29 -9.75
C GLY A 51 6.63 -11.68 -9.22
N PRO A 52 7.70 -11.02 -9.69
CA PRO A 52 9.06 -11.36 -9.27
C PRO A 52 9.28 -11.18 -7.77
N PHE A 53 9.82 -12.21 -7.11
CA PHE A 53 10.07 -12.21 -5.66
C PHE A 53 11.00 -11.10 -5.16
N VAL A 54 11.80 -10.49 -6.04
CA VAL A 54 12.68 -9.36 -5.72
C VAL A 54 11.91 -8.05 -5.48
N THR A 55 10.70 -7.91 -6.03
CA THR A 55 9.86 -6.71 -5.88
C THR A 55 8.44 -6.99 -5.37
N HIS A 56 8.03 -8.26 -5.30
CA HIS A 56 6.73 -8.67 -4.80
C HIS A 56 6.85 -9.28 -3.40
N ILE A 57 6.05 -8.76 -2.48
CA ILE A 57 5.99 -9.20 -1.10
C ILE A 57 4.62 -9.86 -0.90
N PRO A 58 4.55 -11.13 -0.43
CA PRO A 58 3.28 -11.75 -0.05
C PRO A 58 2.57 -10.94 1.03
N VAL A 59 1.26 -10.77 0.91
CA VAL A 59 0.41 -10.06 1.88
C VAL A 59 -0.63 -11.02 2.45
N GLY A 60 -0.67 -11.20 3.77
CA GLY A 60 -1.57 -12.12 4.46
C GLY A 60 -1.13 -12.37 5.91
N PRO A 61 -1.88 -13.21 6.66
CA PRO A 61 -1.57 -13.53 8.06
C PRO A 61 -0.16 -14.12 8.25
N ASP A 62 0.33 -14.84 7.24
CA ASP A 62 1.65 -15.49 7.24
C ASP A 62 2.77 -14.60 6.68
N SER A 63 2.51 -13.31 6.42
CA SER A 63 3.51 -12.36 5.90
C SER A 63 4.59 -11.97 6.91
N GLU A 64 4.70 -12.67 8.03
CA GLU A 64 5.75 -12.44 9.01
C GLU A 64 7.14 -12.68 8.39
N ALA A 65 7.87 -11.57 8.25
CA ALA A 65 9.33 -11.50 8.13
C ALA A 65 9.99 -12.04 6.84
N ILE A 66 9.89 -11.28 5.74
CA ILE A 66 11.04 -11.16 4.80
C ILE A 66 12.19 -10.33 5.44
N CYS A 67 11.93 -9.60 6.53
CA CYS A 67 12.95 -8.97 7.35
C CYS A 67 13.37 -9.85 8.54
N LYS A 68 13.87 -11.07 8.28
CA LYS A 68 14.85 -11.67 9.21
C LYS A 68 16.24 -11.13 8.86
N PRO A 69 17.06 -10.75 9.85
CA PRO A 69 18.41 -10.25 9.62
C PRO A 69 19.29 -11.28 8.90
#